data_AF-A0A938I360-F1
#
_entry.id   AF-A0A938I360-F1
#
_cell.length_a   1.000
_cell.length_b   1.000
_cell.length_c   1.000
_cell.angle_alpha   90.00
_cell.angle_beta   90.00
_cell.angle_gamma   90.00
#
_symmetry.space_group_name_H-M   'P 1'
#
loop_
_entity.id
_entity.type
_entity.pdbx_description
1 polymer ?
#
loop_
_entity_poly.entity_id
_entity_poly.type
_entity_poly.pdbx_seq_one_letter_code
_entity_poly.pdbx_strand_id
1 'polypeptide(L)'
;MSAFSRSQRRFVLVSFIGFLAGCGDSDPDAKALKKMVYIDTATMQPVVHDIAVSFPAAHPTTGKLTLRPALYCPNCQKWYPVPPPNEITRVPGAGKCPKDKKTSLTADGPWPDGSGSATKSPGKP
;
A
#
# COMPACT_ATOMS: atom_id res chain seq x y z
N MET A 1 0.69 66.83 -29.18
CA MET A 1 1.13 65.63 -29.92
C MET A 1 2.61 65.83 -30.23
N SER A 2 3.50 65.21 -29.47
CA SER A 2 4.94 65.50 -29.56
C SER A 2 5.74 64.22 -29.75
N ALA A 3 6.22 64.06 -30.98
CA ALA A 3 7.49 63.51 -31.43
C ALA A 3 8.08 62.25 -30.77
N PHE A 4 8.07 61.16 -31.54
CA PHE A 4 8.87 59.95 -31.34
C PHE A 4 10.23 60.15 -32.02
N SER A 5 11.36 60.10 -31.30
CA SER A 5 12.70 60.25 -31.88
C SER A 5 13.78 59.47 -31.13
N ARG A 6 14.52 58.65 -31.92
CA ARG A 6 15.86 58.04 -31.72
C ARG A 6 16.04 57.07 -30.55
N SER A 7 16.29 55.78 -30.81
CA SER A 7 17.55 55.21 -31.30
C SER A 7 18.72 55.40 -30.33
N GLN A 8 19.06 54.34 -29.59
CA GLN A 8 20.39 53.73 -29.43
C GLN A 8 20.44 52.92 -28.12
N ARG A 9 20.49 51.59 -28.21
CA ARG A 9 21.73 50.79 -28.11
C ARG A 9 22.43 50.93 -26.77
N ARG A 10 22.26 49.94 -25.87
CA ARG A 10 23.29 48.97 -25.45
C ARG A 10 22.93 48.35 -24.09
N PHE A 11 22.96 47.01 -24.08
CA PHE A 11 23.48 46.16 -23.02
C PHE A 11 23.21 46.59 -21.56
N VAL A 12 22.34 45.85 -20.87
CA VAL A 12 22.79 44.98 -19.77
C VAL A 12 21.88 43.75 -19.74
N LEU A 13 22.43 42.60 -20.15
CA LEU A 13 21.89 41.29 -19.83
C LEU A 13 22.03 41.09 -18.31
N VAL A 14 20.93 41.15 -17.57
CA VAL A 14 20.88 40.66 -16.19
C VAL A 14 20.10 39.34 -16.21
N SER A 15 20.86 38.25 -16.27
CA SER A 15 20.42 36.92 -15.87
C SER A 15 19.94 36.96 -14.42
N PHE A 16 18.68 36.62 -14.15
CA PHE A 16 18.28 36.18 -12.82
C PHE A 16 17.17 35.12 -12.90
N ILE A 17 17.58 33.89 -12.58
CA ILE A 17 16.80 32.78 -12.04
C ILE A 17 15.92 32.01 -13.03
N GLY A 18 16.48 30.88 -13.50
CA GLY A 18 15.75 29.79 -14.10
C GLY A 18 14.71 29.24 -13.12
N PHE A 19 13.44 29.48 -13.45
CA PHE A 19 12.29 28.83 -12.87
C PHE A 19 12.30 27.37 -13.36
N LEU A 20 13.09 26.52 -12.70
CA LEU A 20 12.92 25.08 -12.78
C LEU A 20 11.55 24.78 -12.14
N ALA A 21 10.52 24.65 -12.99
CA ALA A 21 9.27 24.02 -12.63
C ALA A 21 9.53 22.53 -12.37
N GLY A 22 10.15 22.24 -11.22
CA GLY A 22 10.11 20.94 -10.62
C GLY A 22 8.69 20.71 -10.11
N CYS A 23 7.89 19.95 -10.86
CA CYS A 23 6.77 19.23 -10.29
C CYS A 23 7.35 18.16 -9.36
N GLY A 24 7.76 18.59 -8.16
CA GLY A 24 7.99 17.70 -7.05
C GLY A 24 6.64 17.18 -6.59
N ASP A 25 6.26 16.00 -7.08
CA ASP A 25 5.22 15.19 -6.45
C ASP A 25 5.73 14.88 -5.04
N SER A 26 5.32 15.73 -4.10
CA SER A 26 5.65 15.57 -2.69
C SER A 26 4.74 14.47 -2.20
N ASP A 27 5.19 13.21 -2.34
CA ASP A 27 4.54 12.03 -1.78
C ASP A 27 4.41 12.25 -0.27
N PRO A 28 3.20 12.53 0.25
CA PRO A 28 3.06 12.97 1.62
C PRO A 28 2.69 11.80 2.52
N ASP A 29 3.25 10.59 2.37
CA ASP A 29 2.95 9.54 3.36
C ASP A 29 4.08 8.50 3.55
N ALA A 30 5.23 9.01 3.97
CA ALA A 30 6.23 8.22 4.70
C ALA A 30 5.78 7.81 6.13
N LYS A 31 4.47 7.85 6.45
CA LYS A 31 3.91 7.01 7.52
C LYS A 31 3.69 5.62 6.94
N ALA A 32 4.75 4.82 6.94
CA ALA A 32 4.69 3.38 6.69
C ALA A 32 3.40 2.81 7.29
N LEU A 33 2.54 2.27 6.43
CA LEU A 33 1.21 1.81 6.78
C LEU A 33 1.31 0.86 7.98
N LYS A 34 0.94 1.32 9.17
CA LYS A 34 0.89 0.51 10.41
C LYS A 34 -0.27 -0.48 10.41
N LYS A 35 -0.91 -0.68 9.26
CA LYS A 35 -2.14 -1.46 9.07
C LYS A 35 -1.90 -2.57 8.07
N MET A 36 -2.63 -3.66 8.23
CA MET A 36 -2.71 -4.73 7.24
C MET A 36 -4.10 -5.33 7.18
N VAL A 37 -4.35 -6.17 6.18
CA VAL A 37 -5.61 -6.90 6.06
C VAL A 37 -5.52 -8.18 6.89
N TYR A 38 -6.56 -8.37 7.70
CA TYR A 38 -6.81 -9.58 8.45
C TYR A 38 -8.04 -10.29 7.91
N ILE A 39 -8.13 -11.60 8.13
CA ILE A 39 -9.40 -12.32 8.11
C ILE A 39 -9.81 -12.60 9.54
N ASP A 40 -11.02 -12.21 9.91
CA ASP A 40 -11.66 -12.69 11.13
C ASP A 40 -12.07 -14.15 10.92
N THR A 41 -11.48 -15.09 11.67
CA THR A 41 -11.80 -16.51 11.50
C THR A 41 -13.19 -16.88 11.98
N ALA A 42 -13.87 -16.03 12.76
CA ALA A 42 -15.24 -16.28 13.17
C ALA A 42 -16.25 -15.97 12.05
N THR A 43 -16.03 -14.91 11.28
CA THR A 43 -16.96 -14.43 10.24
C THR A 43 -16.45 -14.64 8.81
N MET A 44 -15.17 -14.99 8.67
CA MET A 44 -14.44 -15.09 7.39
C MET A 44 -14.46 -13.79 6.56
N GLN A 45 -14.61 -12.65 7.23
CA GLN A 45 -14.61 -11.33 6.60
C GLN A 45 -13.23 -10.66 6.67
N PRO A 46 -12.85 -9.89 5.64
CA PRO A 46 -11.64 -9.10 5.67
C PRO A 46 -11.81 -7.86 6.54
N VAL A 47 -10.83 -7.60 7.40
CA VAL A 47 -10.81 -6.47 8.33
C VAL A 47 -9.45 -5.77 8.23
N VAL A 48 -9.45 -4.45 8.04
CA VAL A 48 -8.22 -3.66 8.13
C VAL A 48 -7.99 -3.28 9.57
N HIS A 49 -6.84 -3.65 10.13
CA HIS A 49 -6.47 -3.29 11.49
C HIS A 49 -4.98 -3.02 11.60
N ASP A 50 -4.56 -2.43 12.73
CA ASP A 50 -3.15 -2.19 12.99
C ASP A 50 -2.37 -3.51 13.05
N ILE A 51 -1.10 -3.50 12.63
CA ILE A 51 -0.22 -4.67 12.65
C ILE A 51 -0.01 -5.10 14.10
N ALA A 52 -0.49 -6.29 14.44
CA ALA A 52 -0.32 -6.88 15.75
C ALA A 52 1.03 -7.62 15.84
N VAL A 53 1.55 -7.72 17.05
CA VAL A 53 2.82 -8.43 17.34
C VAL A 53 2.63 -9.93 17.56
N SER A 54 1.40 -10.38 17.77
CA SER A 54 1.05 -11.78 18.04
C SER A 54 -0.24 -12.16 17.34
N PHE A 55 -0.33 -13.42 16.88
CA PHE A 55 -1.50 -13.96 16.20
C PHE A 55 -1.98 -15.27 16.85
N PRO A 56 -3.29 -15.53 16.90
CA PRO A 56 -4.39 -14.67 16.43
C PRO A 56 -4.50 -13.37 17.24
N ALA A 57 -4.79 -12.26 16.56
CA ALA A 57 -4.93 -10.93 17.17
C ALA A 57 -6.37 -10.67 17.62
N ALA A 58 -6.55 -9.73 18.55
CA ALA A 58 -7.87 -9.35 19.04
C ALA A 58 -8.65 -8.58 17.96
N HIS A 59 -9.91 -8.96 17.75
CA HIS A 59 -10.82 -8.24 16.88
C HIS A 59 -11.19 -6.88 17.54
N PRO A 60 -11.10 -5.74 16.82
CA PRO A 60 -11.25 -4.41 17.41
C PRO A 60 -12.62 -4.19 18.07
N THR A 61 -13.68 -4.74 17.48
CA THR A 61 -15.04 -4.60 18.02
C THR A 61 -15.39 -5.57 19.13
N THR A 62 -14.90 -6.81 19.07
CA THR A 62 -15.37 -7.90 19.97
C THR A 62 -14.34 -8.28 21.03
N GLY A 63 -13.09 -7.84 20.89
CA GLY A 63 -11.96 -8.20 21.76
C GLY A 63 -11.49 -9.66 21.65
N LYS A 64 -12.15 -10.49 20.84
CA LYS A 64 -11.83 -11.93 20.71
C LYS A 64 -10.59 -12.14 19.84
N LEU A 65 -9.75 -13.11 20.18
CA LEU A 65 -8.55 -13.48 19.42
C LEU A 65 -8.89 -14.27 18.16
N THR A 66 -9.45 -13.60 17.15
CA THR A 66 -9.93 -14.24 15.91
C THR A 66 -9.32 -13.66 14.65
N LEU A 67 -8.55 -12.57 14.74
CA LEU A 67 -7.93 -11.97 13.57
C LEU A 67 -6.65 -12.71 13.17
N ARG A 68 -6.59 -13.15 11.92
CA ARG A 68 -5.37 -13.72 11.32
C ARG A 68 -4.91 -12.87 10.15
N PRO A 69 -3.59 -12.74 9.93
CA PRO A 69 -3.09 -12.04 8.74
C PRO A 69 -3.69 -12.63 7.48
N ALA A 70 -3.96 -11.80 6.47
CA ALA A 70 -4.55 -12.22 5.21
C ALA A 70 -3.53 -12.15 4.07
N LEU A 71 -3.72 -13.02 3.07
CA LEU A 71 -3.07 -12.92 1.76
C LEU A 71 -4.14 -12.87 0.67
N TYR A 72 -3.89 -12.07 -0.34
CA TYR A 72 -4.75 -11.87 -1.49
C TYR A 72 -4.46 -12.90 -2.59
N CYS A 73 -5.52 -13.45 -3.17
CA CYS A 73 -5.44 -14.20 -4.41
C CYS A 73 -5.80 -13.28 -5.59
N PRO A 74 -4.86 -12.97 -6.51
CA PRO A 74 -5.13 -12.09 -7.63
C PRO A 74 -6.14 -12.70 -8.63
N ASN A 75 -6.19 -14.03 -8.73
CA ASN A 75 -7.10 -14.72 -9.64
C ASN A 75 -8.54 -14.77 -9.10
N CYS A 76 -8.70 -15.03 -7.80
CA CYS A 76 -10.02 -15.02 -7.15
C CYS A 76 -10.49 -13.62 -6.74
N GLN A 77 -9.60 -12.64 -6.80
CA GLN A 77 -9.79 -11.28 -6.29
C GLN A 77 -10.34 -11.27 -4.85
N LYS A 78 -9.77 -12.11 -3.99
CA LYS A 78 -10.25 -12.34 -2.62
C LYS A 78 -9.10 -12.53 -1.63
N TRP A 79 -9.30 -12.00 -0.43
CA TRP A 79 -8.42 -12.22 0.73
C TRP A 79 -8.72 -13.55 1.43
N TYR A 80 -7.65 -14.26 1.80
CA TYR A 80 -7.68 -15.54 2.51
C TYR A 80 -6.79 -15.49 3.74
N PRO A 81 -7.11 -16.23 4.82
CA PRO A 81 -6.25 -16.25 6.00
C PRO A 81 -4.91 -16.91 5.67
N VAL A 82 -3.82 -16.33 6.16
CA VAL A 82 -2.49 -16.96 6.16
C VAL A 82 -2.59 -18.29 6.90
N PRO A 83 -2.15 -19.43 6.32
CA PRO A 83 -2.14 -20.71 7.02
C PRO A 83 -1.24 -20.66 8.26
N PRO A 84 -1.51 -21.47 9.29
CA PRO A 84 -0.69 -21.43 10.49
C PRO A 84 0.71 -21.99 10.18
N PRO A 85 1.77 -21.55 10.90
CA PRO A 85 3.16 -21.85 10.53
C PRO A 85 3.47 -23.36 10.48
N ASN A 86 2.83 -24.14 11.34
CA ASN A 86 2.91 -25.60 11.35
C ASN A 86 2.35 -26.24 10.07
N GLU A 87 1.34 -25.64 9.45
CA GLU A 87 0.75 -26.11 8.20
C GLU A 87 1.62 -25.68 7.00
N ILE A 88 2.16 -24.46 7.02
CA ILE A 88 3.04 -23.94 5.95
C ILE A 88 4.23 -24.87 5.68
N THR A 89 4.81 -25.43 6.74
CA THR A 89 5.99 -26.31 6.66
C THR A 89 5.65 -27.76 6.36
N ARG A 90 4.45 -28.22 6.71
CA ARG A 90 4.04 -29.63 6.59
C ARG A 90 3.22 -29.92 5.34
N VAL A 91 2.49 -28.94 4.82
CA VAL A 91 1.58 -29.10 3.70
C VAL A 91 2.17 -28.40 2.47
N PRO A 92 2.60 -29.19 1.46
CA PRO A 92 3.05 -28.62 0.19
C PRO A 92 1.95 -27.76 -0.42
N GLY A 93 2.26 -26.49 -0.69
CA GLY A 93 1.31 -25.56 -1.29
C GLY A 93 0.35 -24.87 -0.33
N ALA A 94 0.58 -24.91 0.99
CA ALA A 94 -0.21 -24.13 1.95
C ALA A 94 -0.30 -22.62 1.61
N GLY A 95 0.75 -22.05 0.98
CA GLY A 95 0.74 -20.66 0.48
C GLY A 95 -0.03 -20.44 -0.83
N LYS A 96 -0.74 -21.45 -1.35
CA LYS A 96 -1.54 -21.34 -2.57
C LYS A 96 -3.01 -21.08 -2.24
N CYS A 97 -3.70 -20.49 -3.21
CA CYS A 97 -5.12 -20.21 -3.07
C CYS A 97 -5.91 -21.51 -2.86
N PRO A 98 -6.80 -21.59 -1.86
CA PRO A 98 -7.54 -22.81 -1.55
C PRO A 98 -8.54 -23.20 -2.64
N LYS A 99 -8.97 -22.25 -3.49
CA LYS A 99 -9.96 -22.49 -4.55
C LYS A 99 -9.35 -23.17 -5.77
N ASP A 100 -8.28 -22.61 -6.32
CA ASP A 100 -7.64 -23.09 -7.56
C ASP A 100 -6.37 -23.92 -7.31
N LYS A 101 -5.82 -23.90 -6.08
CA LYS A 101 -4.64 -24.67 -5.62
C LYS A 101 -3.35 -24.42 -6.43
N LYS A 102 -3.34 -23.45 -7.34
CA LYS A 102 -2.23 -23.18 -8.27
C LYS A 102 -1.64 -21.79 -8.06
N THR A 103 -2.49 -20.79 -7.87
CA THR A 103 -2.10 -19.39 -7.69
C THR A 103 -1.46 -19.20 -6.32
N SER A 104 -0.27 -18.58 -6.29
CA SER A 104 0.36 -18.16 -5.04
C SER A 104 -0.40 -16.98 -4.45
N LEU A 105 -0.67 -17.03 -3.15
CA LEU A 105 -1.25 -15.90 -2.44
C LEU A 105 -0.17 -14.85 -2.18
N THR A 106 -0.55 -13.57 -2.23
CA THR A 106 0.37 -12.43 -2.04
C THR A 106 -0.08 -11.55 -0.88
N ALA A 107 0.85 -10.85 -0.23
CA ALA A 107 0.51 -9.83 0.77
C ALA A 107 -0.07 -8.56 0.11
N ASP A 108 0.16 -8.39 -1.18
CA ASP A 108 -0.29 -7.25 -1.96
C ASP A 108 -1.71 -7.43 -2.49
N GLY A 109 -2.59 -6.45 -2.26
CA GLY A 109 -3.95 -6.51 -2.78
C GLY A 109 -4.75 -5.25 -2.49
N PRO A 110 -5.96 -5.11 -3.07
CA PRO A 110 -6.84 -3.99 -2.80
C PRO A 110 -7.31 -4.00 -1.34
N TRP A 111 -7.36 -2.83 -0.71
CA TRP A 111 -7.96 -2.69 0.60
C TRP A 111 -9.46 -3.04 0.53
N PRO A 112 -9.99 -3.83 1.47
CA PRO A 112 -11.39 -4.24 1.45
C PRO A 112 -12.37 -3.08 1.69
N ASP A 113 -11.89 -1.94 2.21
CA ASP A 113 -12.68 -0.72 2.40
C ASP A 113 -12.67 0.22 1.17
N GLY A 114 -11.95 -0.15 0.10
CA GLY A 114 -11.87 0.63 -1.14
C GLY A 114 -10.89 1.82 -1.08
N SER A 115 -10.11 1.98 0.00
CA SER A 115 -9.18 3.10 0.18
C SER A 115 -7.90 3.04 -0.68
N GLY A 116 -7.75 2.05 -1.55
CA GLY A 116 -6.59 1.86 -2.43
C GLY A 116 -6.04 0.43 -2.36
N SER A 117 -4.70 0.29 -2.38
CA SER A 117 -4.01 -1.02 -2.30
C SER A 117 -3.13 -1.13 -1.07
N ALA A 118 -3.17 -2.29 -0.41
CA ALA A 118 -2.23 -2.75 0.59
C ALA A 118 -0.95 -3.19 -0.13
N THR A 119 -0.06 -2.25 -0.45
CA THR A 119 1.24 -2.57 -1.03
C THR A 119 2.23 -2.93 0.08
N LYS A 120 3.07 -3.94 -0.16
CA LYS A 120 4.23 -4.29 0.66
C LYS A 120 5.05 -3.02 0.87
N SER A 121 5.09 -2.54 2.11
CA SER A 121 6.00 -1.46 2.50
C SER A 121 7.42 -1.88 2.08
N PRO A 122 8.15 -1.07 1.31
CA PRO A 122 9.51 -1.42 0.91
C PRO A 122 10.39 -1.45 2.15
N GLY A 123 10.57 -2.65 2.71
CA GLY A 123 11.67 -2.93 3.63
C GLY A 123 12.98 -2.62 2.91
N LYS A 124 13.70 -1.63 3.45
CA LYS A 124 15.00 -1.05 3.06
C LYS A 124 16.09 -2.14 2.79
N PRO A 125 17.10 -1.88 1.94
CA PRO A 125 17.80 -2.87 1.10
C PRO A 125 18.74 -3.82 1.84
#